data_AF-A0A0B6AHE6-F1
#
_entry.id   AF-A0A0B6AHE6-F1
#
_cell.length_a   1.000
_cell.length_b   1.000
_cell.length_c   1.000
_cell.angle_alpha   90.00
_cell.angle_beta   90.00
_cell.angle_gamma   90.00
#
_symmetry.space_group_name_H-M   'P 1'
#
loop_
_entity.id
_entity.type
_entity.pdbx_description
1 polymer ?
#
loop_
_entity_poly.entity_id
_entity_poly.type
_entity_poly.pdbx_seq_one_letter_code
_entity_poly.pdbx_strand_id
1 'polypeptide(L)'
;MTTMRLQSYLTTMFPNVQMKRPLFYNAPAGIRFTLTNQKGVWEREYMKNVYARAYEIFETLHEKNDELLLVFKANAAQDDLLLKKKKETAIKKFIRSRLKKQEVQSVALLNNAEYIIACKTNDVKEKLLLQSIANRDLHIHPAIEEECYIVNLNKETIFHLYDERGLDIVSNNQSSLQLLQQKFHDWILDIDAACSKKVQ
;
A
#
# COMPACT_ATOMS: atom_id res chain seq x y z
N MET A 1 -7.33 -20.72 -1.82
CA MET A 1 -7.44 -20.23 -3.22
C MET A 1 -6.12 -20.51 -3.92
N THR A 2 -6.15 -21.22 -5.05
CA THR A 2 -4.96 -21.46 -5.88
C THR A 2 -4.62 -20.19 -6.68
N THR A 3 -3.33 -19.91 -6.83
CA THR A 3 -2.69 -18.81 -7.61
C THR A 3 -3.49 -18.27 -8.81
N MET A 4 -4.04 -19.16 -9.63
CA MET A 4 -4.81 -18.78 -10.82
C MET A 4 -6.08 -17.99 -10.51
N ARG A 5 -6.71 -18.16 -9.34
CA ARG A 5 -7.92 -17.39 -8.97
C ARG A 5 -7.60 -15.93 -8.64
N LEU A 6 -6.48 -15.69 -7.99
CA LEU A 6 -6.12 -14.37 -7.47
C LEU A 6 -5.65 -13.42 -8.57
N GLN A 7 -4.77 -13.90 -9.46
CA GLN A 7 -4.31 -13.11 -10.60
C GLN A 7 -5.47 -12.85 -11.57
N SER A 8 -6.29 -13.86 -11.87
CA SER A 8 -7.51 -13.67 -12.67
C SER A 8 -8.47 -12.69 -12.02
N TYR A 9 -8.62 -12.72 -10.69
CA TYR A 9 -9.47 -11.77 -9.96
C TYR A 9 -8.94 -10.34 -10.03
N LEU A 10 -7.64 -10.12 -9.79
CA LEU A 10 -7.02 -8.80 -9.93
C LEU A 10 -7.18 -8.26 -11.35
N THR A 11 -7.00 -9.09 -12.37
CA THR A 11 -7.25 -8.73 -13.77
C THR A 11 -8.73 -8.48 -14.04
N THR A 12 -9.65 -9.17 -13.36
CA THR A 12 -11.10 -8.98 -13.55
C THR A 12 -11.58 -7.69 -12.90
N MET A 13 -11.15 -7.43 -11.66
CA MET A 13 -11.57 -6.27 -10.89
C MET A 13 -10.83 -4.99 -11.29
N PHE A 14 -9.58 -5.12 -11.71
CA PHE A 14 -8.70 -4.01 -12.11
C PHE A 14 -8.03 -4.27 -13.48
N PRO A 15 -8.81 -4.46 -14.56
CA PRO A 15 -8.29 -4.87 -15.87
C PRO A 15 -7.31 -3.85 -16.46
N ASN A 16 -7.47 -2.58 -16.11
CA ASN A 16 -6.68 -1.47 -16.62
C ASN A 16 -5.67 -0.93 -15.59
N VAL A 17 -5.38 -1.67 -14.52
CA VAL A 17 -4.40 -1.25 -13.51
C VAL A 17 -3.11 -2.07 -13.61
N GLN A 18 -1.98 -1.38 -13.72
CA GLN A 18 -0.66 -2.00 -13.57
C GLN A 18 -0.12 -1.66 -12.18
N MET A 19 0.03 -2.66 -11.32
CA MET A 19 0.62 -2.50 -9.98
C MET A 19 2.14 -2.31 -10.06
N LYS A 20 2.54 -1.09 -10.43
CA LYS A 20 3.92 -0.60 -10.49
C LYS A 20 3.96 0.89 -10.12
N ARG A 21 5.12 1.37 -9.66
CA ARG A 21 5.33 2.80 -9.40
C ARG A 21 5.40 3.62 -10.68
N PRO A 22 4.89 4.87 -10.68
CA PRO A 22 3.90 5.41 -9.73
C PRO A 22 2.50 4.86 -10.04
N LEU A 23 1.78 4.35 -9.05
CA LEU A 23 0.51 3.62 -9.27
C LEU A 23 -0.55 4.51 -9.93
N PHE A 24 -0.60 5.78 -9.56
CA PHE A 24 -1.55 6.77 -10.10
C PHE A 24 -1.55 6.84 -11.64
N TYR A 25 -0.38 6.82 -12.29
CA TYR A 25 -0.28 6.89 -13.76
C TYR A 25 -0.61 5.58 -14.45
N ASN A 26 -0.80 4.52 -13.67
CA ASN A 26 -1.00 3.16 -14.13
C ASN A 26 -2.40 2.66 -13.79
N ALA A 27 -3.35 3.58 -13.59
CA ALA A 27 -4.77 3.30 -13.37
C ALA A 27 -5.63 4.39 -14.05
N PRO A 28 -6.88 4.08 -14.42
CA PRO A 28 -7.76 5.04 -15.09
C PRO A 28 -8.22 6.18 -14.17
N ALA A 29 -8.34 5.92 -12.86
CA ALA A 29 -8.76 6.90 -11.88
C ALA A 29 -8.00 6.69 -10.57
N GLY A 30 -7.57 7.79 -9.96
CA GLY A 30 -6.89 7.77 -8.68
C GLY A 30 -6.68 9.15 -8.08
N ILE A 31 -6.10 9.16 -6.89
CA ILE A 31 -5.71 10.34 -6.14
C ILE A 31 -4.30 10.12 -5.64
N ARG A 32 -3.46 11.14 -5.77
CA ARG A 32 -2.14 11.18 -5.14
C ARG A 32 -2.19 12.11 -3.94
N PHE A 33 -1.70 11.64 -2.80
CA PHE A 33 -1.64 12.41 -1.57
C PHE A 33 -0.19 12.78 -1.21
N THR A 34 -0.01 13.98 -0.66
CA THR A 34 1.19 14.39 0.08
C THR A 34 1.00 14.07 1.56
N LEU A 35 2.01 13.46 2.17
CA LEU A 35 1.95 13.06 3.58
C LEU A 35 2.49 14.11 4.54
N THR A 36 2.97 15.23 4.02
CA THR A 36 3.53 16.31 4.80
C THR A 36 3.63 17.58 3.97
N ASN A 37 3.46 18.72 4.63
CA ASN A 37 3.69 20.04 4.05
C ASN A 37 5.05 20.61 4.50
N GLN A 38 5.76 19.90 5.39
CA GLN A 38 7.05 20.29 5.94
C GLN A 38 8.19 19.80 5.05
N LYS A 39 9.29 20.56 5.01
CA LYS A 39 10.51 20.18 4.30
C LYS A 39 11.51 19.62 5.31
N GLY A 40 11.89 18.36 5.14
CA GLY A 40 13.01 17.76 5.89
C GLY A 40 12.61 16.53 6.70
N VAL A 41 13.21 15.41 6.35
CA VAL A 41 12.97 14.08 6.94
C VAL A 41 13.41 14.00 8.42
N TRP A 42 14.38 14.82 8.83
CA TRP A 42 15.09 14.66 10.10
C TRP A 42 14.35 15.23 11.32
N GLU A 43 13.23 15.92 11.11
CA GLU A 43 12.43 16.44 12.22
C GLU A 43 11.48 15.34 12.73
N ARG A 44 11.51 15.06 14.03
CA ARG A 44 10.59 14.08 14.64
C ARG A 44 9.12 14.37 14.32
N GLU A 45 8.77 15.65 14.18
CA GLU A 45 7.43 16.10 13.82
C GLU A 45 7.06 15.76 12.37
N TYR A 46 8.02 15.80 11.45
CA TYR A 46 7.82 15.42 10.05
C TYR A 46 7.27 13.98 9.96
N MET A 47 7.97 13.01 10.53
CA MET A 47 7.54 11.61 10.47
C MET A 47 6.25 11.36 11.25
N LYS A 48 6.02 12.09 12.35
CA LYS A 48 4.75 12.02 13.08
C LYS A 48 3.57 12.43 12.19
N ASN A 49 3.72 13.48 11.39
CA ASN A 49 2.71 13.93 10.43
C ASN A 49 2.52 12.91 9.31
N VAL A 50 3.61 12.35 8.76
CA VAL A 50 3.56 11.30 7.73
C VAL A 50 2.75 10.10 8.20
N TYR A 51 3.04 9.57 9.39
CA TYR A 51 2.30 8.43 9.93
C TYR A 51 0.83 8.76 10.17
N ALA A 52 0.55 9.97 10.70
CA ALA A 52 -0.80 10.40 11.02
C ALA A 52 -1.66 10.49 9.74
N ARG A 53 -1.18 11.19 8.70
CA ARG A 53 -1.91 11.32 7.43
C ARG A 53 -2.11 9.97 6.75
N ALA A 54 -1.07 9.14 6.66
CA ALA A 54 -1.17 7.82 6.03
C ALA A 54 -2.21 6.94 6.76
N TYR A 55 -2.21 6.97 8.09
CA TYR A 55 -3.16 6.20 8.89
C TYR A 55 -4.59 6.74 8.76
N GLU A 56 -4.79 8.05 8.79
CA GLU A 56 -6.13 8.65 8.71
C GLU A 56 -6.79 8.40 7.33
N ILE A 57 -6.00 8.47 6.26
CA ILE A 57 -6.47 8.09 4.92
C ILE A 57 -6.83 6.60 4.89
N PHE A 58 -5.96 5.74 5.44
CA PHE A 58 -6.22 4.30 5.51
C PHE A 58 -7.53 3.98 6.27
N GLU A 59 -7.72 4.57 7.45
CA GLU A 59 -8.89 4.36 8.30
C GLU A 59 -10.18 4.90 7.65
N THR A 60 -10.09 5.97 6.87
CA THR A 60 -11.25 6.50 6.12
C THR A 60 -11.62 5.60 4.94
N LEU A 61 -10.63 5.01 4.27
CA LEU A 61 -10.85 4.16 3.10
C LEU A 61 -11.39 2.76 3.45
N HIS A 62 -11.10 2.25 4.64
CA HIS A 62 -11.38 0.86 5.01
C HIS A 62 -12.38 0.76 6.16
N GLU A 63 -13.32 -0.17 6.04
CA GLU A 63 -14.19 -0.56 7.14
C GLU A 63 -13.63 -1.75 7.91
N LYS A 64 -14.17 -1.94 9.12
CA LYS A 64 -13.91 -3.14 9.91
C LYS A 64 -14.36 -4.36 9.13
N ASN A 65 -13.46 -5.33 8.99
CA ASN A 65 -13.69 -6.60 8.31
C ASN A 65 -13.77 -6.56 6.78
N ASP A 66 -13.41 -5.46 6.11
CA ASP A 66 -13.19 -5.50 4.65
C ASP A 66 -12.18 -6.61 4.32
N GLU A 67 -12.45 -7.34 3.24
CA GLU A 67 -11.59 -8.35 2.67
C GLU A 67 -10.44 -7.66 1.91
N LEU A 68 -9.22 -7.97 2.33
CA LEU A 68 -7.99 -7.38 1.80
C LEU A 68 -7.10 -8.43 1.15
N LEU A 69 -6.37 -7.99 0.13
CA LEU A 69 -5.18 -8.64 -0.38
C LEU A 69 -3.99 -7.73 -0.16
N LEU A 70 -3.04 -8.16 0.66
CA LEU A 70 -1.76 -7.48 0.80
C LEU A 70 -0.77 -8.09 -0.19
N VAL A 71 -0.45 -7.36 -1.26
CA VAL A 71 0.46 -7.79 -2.31
C VAL A 71 1.82 -7.16 -2.07
N PHE A 72 2.76 -7.96 -1.57
CA PHE A 72 4.14 -7.55 -1.36
C PHE A 72 4.97 -7.86 -2.60
N LYS A 73 5.75 -6.89 -3.08
CA LYS A 73 6.66 -7.07 -4.23
C LYS A 73 8.10 -6.79 -3.82
N ALA A 74 9.00 -7.73 -4.12
CA ALA A 74 10.42 -7.60 -3.92
C ALA A 74 11.10 -6.95 -5.14
N ASN A 75 12.15 -6.16 -4.88
CA ASN A 75 12.94 -5.50 -5.94
C ASN A 75 13.71 -6.47 -6.84
N ALA A 76 13.96 -7.69 -6.37
CA ALA A 76 14.63 -8.74 -7.14
C ALA A 76 14.06 -10.12 -6.78
N ALA A 77 13.99 -10.99 -7.80
CA ALA A 77 13.73 -12.41 -7.60
C ALA A 77 14.85 -13.02 -6.75
N GLN A 78 14.48 -13.86 -5.78
CA GLN A 78 15.43 -14.50 -4.88
C GLN A 78 15.26 -16.02 -4.98
N ASP A 79 16.35 -16.72 -5.30
CA ASP A 79 16.32 -18.18 -5.42
C ASP A 79 16.68 -18.91 -4.11
N ASP A 80 17.37 -18.23 -3.20
CA ASP A 80 17.78 -18.78 -1.89
C ASP A 80 16.60 -19.04 -0.94
N LEU A 81 16.47 -20.29 -0.47
CA LEU A 81 15.39 -20.76 0.39
C LEU A 81 15.38 -20.16 1.81
N LEU A 82 16.55 -19.89 2.39
CA LEU A 82 16.65 -19.30 3.73
C LEU A 82 16.21 -17.84 3.70
N LEU A 83 16.63 -17.10 2.67
CA LEU A 83 16.21 -15.72 2.46
C LEU A 83 14.71 -15.63 2.20
N LYS A 84 14.12 -16.60 1.48
CA LYS A 84 12.65 -16.71 1.32
C LYS A 84 11.94 -16.84 2.66
N LYS A 85 12.33 -17.77 3.52
CA LYS A 85 11.71 -17.97 4.84
C LYS A 85 11.84 -16.74 5.74
N LYS A 86 12.99 -16.04 5.66
CA LYS A 86 13.22 -14.80 6.40
C LYS A 86 12.28 -13.69 5.94
N LYS A 87 12.12 -13.49 4.62
CA LYS A 87 11.17 -12.53 4.04
C LYS A 87 9.73 -12.85 4.41
N GLU A 88 9.32 -14.09 4.27
CA GLU A 88 7.99 -14.55 4.66
C GLU A 88 7.69 -14.23 6.13
N THR A 89 8.66 -14.49 7.02
CA THR A 89 8.53 -14.16 8.45
C THR A 89 8.44 -12.66 8.66
N ALA A 90 9.25 -11.87 7.94
CA ALA A 90 9.23 -10.41 8.01
C ALA A 90 7.90 -9.82 7.52
N ILE A 91 7.27 -10.40 6.51
CA ILE A 91 5.95 -9.97 6.00
C ILE A 91 4.83 -10.42 6.95
N LYS A 92 4.85 -11.67 7.42
CA LYS A 92 3.83 -12.18 8.35
C LYS A 92 3.78 -11.42 9.68
N LYS A 93 4.84 -10.68 10.06
CA LYS A 93 4.86 -9.87 11.29
C LYS A 93 3.76 -8.79 11.30
N PHE A 94 3.29 -8.36 10.13
CA PHE A 94 2.21 -7.38 9.98
C PHE A 94 0.82 -7.97 10.19
N ILE A 95 0.70 -9.28 10.36
CA ILE A 95 -0.57 -9.91 10.67
C ILE A 95 -0.67 -10.15 12.18
N ARG A 96 -1.85 -9.90 12.76
CA ARG A 96 -2.12 -10.14 14.18
C ARG A 96 -2.04 -11.65 14.46
N SER A 97 -1.31 -12.03 15.50
CA SER A 97 -0.97 -13.43 15.83
C SER A 97 -2.16 -14.31 16.24
N ARG A 98 -3.30 -13.71 16.57
CA ARG A 98 -4.52 -14.43 16.98
C ARG A 98 -5.18 -15.20 15.84
N LEU A 99 -4.79 -14.90 14.60
CA LEU A 99 -5.24 -15.66 13.43
C LEU A 99 -4.49 -16.97 13.40
N LYS A 100 -5.24 -18.08 13.33
CA LYS A 100 -4.60 -19.37 13.10
C LYS A 100 -3.84 -19.25 11.78
N LYS A 101 -2.60 -19.76 11.69
CA LYS A 101 -1.78 -19.77 10.45
C LYS A 101 -2.53 -20.27 9.20
N GLN A 102 -3.68 -20.96 9.38
CA GLN A 102 -4.57 -21.47 8.35
C GLN A 102 -5.53 -20.42 7.73
N GLU A 103 -5.85 -19.33 8.42
CA GLU A 103 -6.80 -18.31 7.91
C GLU A 103 -6.11 -17.33 6.95
N VAL A 104 -4.81 -17.12 7.13
CA VAL A 104 -3.98 -16.26 6.29
C VAL A 104 -3.46 -17.10 5.12
N GLN A 105 -4.14 -17.03 3.98
CA GLN A 105 -3.68 -17.73 2.77
C GLN A 105 -2.55 -16.94 2.13
N SER A 106 -1.33 -17.48 2.22
CA SER A 106 -0.17 -16.90 1.58
C SER A 106 0.23 -17.63 0.30
N VAL A 107 0.47 -16.88 -0.77
CA VAL A 107 0.91 -17.43 -2.06
C VAL A 107 2.12 -16.64 -2.55
N ALA A 108 3.21 -17.32 -2.87
CA ALA A 108 4.37 -16.75 -3.56
C ALA A 108 4.19 -16.92 -5.08
N LEU A 109 4.33 -15.82 -5.84
CA LEU A 109 4.10 -15.77 -7.30
C LEU A 109 5.34 -15.30 -8.07
N LEU A 110 5.35 -15.52 -9.40
CA LEU A 110 6.31 -15.02 -10.41
C LEU A 110 7.76 -14.96 -9.91
N ASN A 111 8.55 -16.02 -10.13
CA ASN A 111 9.95 -16.12 -9.71
C ASN A 111 10.19 -15.80 -8.21
N ASN A 112 9.17 -15.95 -7.36
CA ASN A 112 9.19 -15.61 -5.92
C ASN A 112 9.42 -14.12 -5.63
N ALA A 113 9.12 -13.23 -6.58
CA ALA A 113 9.22 -11.79 -6.38
C ALA A 113 7.96 -11.20 -5.72
N GLU A 114 6.82 -11.90 -5.77
CA GLU A 114 5.57 -11.43 -5.18
C GLU A 114 5.07 -12.37 -4.07
N TYR A 115 4.58 -11.78 -2.98
CA TYR A 115 4.02 -12.50 -1.85
C TYR A 115 2.67 -11.90 -1.49
N ILE A 116 1.61 -12.71 -1.54
CA ILE A 116 0.24 -12.20 -1.31
C ILE A 116 -0.35 -12.83 -0.06
N ILE A 117 -0.94 -12.00 0.79
CA ILE A 117 -1.73 -12.41 1.94
C ILE A 117 -3.19 -12.01 1.72
N ALA A 118 -4.09 -12.98 1.76
CA ALA A 118 -5.52 -12.71 1.95
C ALA A 118 -5.86 -12.60 3.44
N CYS A 119 -6.52 -11.52 3.85
CA CYS A 119 -6.91 -11.26 5.23
C CYS A 119 -8.07 -10.26 5.30
N LYS A 120 -8.46 -9.82 6.51
CA LYS A 120 -9.39 -8.71 6.74
C LYS A 120 -8.68 -7.48 7.28
N THR A 121 -9.29 -6.30 7.22
CA THR A 121 -8.72 -5.06 7.82
C THR A 121 -8.33 -5.26 9.30
N ASN A 122 -9.19 -5.93 10.07
CA ASN A 122 -8.94 -6.21 11.50
C ASN A 122 -7.82 -7.23 11.76
N ASP A 123 -7.25 -7.83 10.72
CA ASP A 123 -6.15 -8.79 10.81
C ASP A 123 -4.79 -8.11 10.67
N VAL A 124 -4.75 -6.94 10.03
CA VAL A 124 -3.52 -6.22 9.69
C VAL A 124 -3.10 -5.33 10.85
N LYS A 125 -1.84 -5.37 11.28
CA LYS A 125 -1.23 -4.36 12.16
C LYS A 125 -0.93 -3.11 11.33
N GLU A 126 -1.98 -2.39 10.95
CA GLU A 126 -1.95 -1.35 9.93
C GLU A 126 -0.97 -0.22 10.27
N LYS A 127 -0.94 0.25 11.52
CA LYS A 127 0.03 1.27 11.97
C LYS A 127 1.48 0.82 11.78
N LEU A 128 1.78 -0.44 12.14
CA LEU A 128 3.12 -0.99 12.02
C LEU A 128 3.52 -1.15 10.54
N LEU A 129 2.59 -1.58 9.69
CA LEU A 129 2.82 -1.72 8.24
C LEU A 129 3.11 -0.36 7.60
N LEU A 130 2.24 0.62 7.80
CA LEU A 130 2.38 1.96 7.22
C LEU A 130 3.67 2.65 7.70
N GLN A 131 4.00 2.56 9.00
CA GLN A 131 5.27 3.05 9.54
C GLN A 131 6.47 2.37 8.88
N SER A 132 6.42 1.04 8.72
CA SER A 132 7.53 0.28 8.15
C SER A 132 7.79 0.64 6.68
N ILE A 133 6.75 0.96 5.93
CA ILE A 133 6.87 1.40 4.53
C ILE A 133 7.45 2.82 4.47
N ALA A 134 6.90 3.76 5.24
CA ALA A 134 7.34 5.16 5.25
C ALA A 134 8.80 5.32 5.72
N ASN A 135 9.28 4.41 6.57
CA ASN A 135 10.64 4.45 7.09
C ASN A 135 11.73 3.90 6.16
N ARG A 136 11.33 3.15 5.11
CA ARG A 136 12.25 2.31 4.32
C ARG A 136 13.44 3.10 3.79
N ASP A 137 13.17 4.25 3.17
CA ASP A 137 14.19 5.02 2.44
C ASP A 137 14.96 6.00 3.36
N LEU A 138 14.65 5.97 4.67
CA LEU A 138 15.18 6.89 5.69
C LEU A 138 16.11 6.23 6.71
N HIS A 139 16.35 4.91 6.59
CA HIS A 139 17.10 4.11 7.56
C HIS A 139 16.53 4.18 8.99
N ILE A 140 15.22 4.38 9.13
CA ILE A 140 14.51 4.36 10.40
C ILE A 140 13.93 2.95 10.62
N HIS A 141 13.87 2.49 11.87
CA HIS A 141 13.21 1.24 12.21
C HIS A 141 11.91 1.48 13.01
N PRO A 142 10.85 0.69 12.78
CA PRO A 142 10.78 -0.51 11.92
C PRO A 142 10.76 -0.17 10.43
N ALA A 143 11.21 -1.11 9.58
CA ALA A 143 11.19 -0.99 8.12
C ALA A 143 10.76 -2.31 7.45
N ILE A 144 10.33 -2.20 6.18
CA ILE A 144 10.17 -3.31 5.24
C ILE A 144 10.76 -2.91 3.88
N GLU A 145 11.49 -3.80 3.23
CA GLU A 145 12.13 -3.54 1.94
C GLU A 145 11.15 -3.68 0.77
N GLU A 146 10.22 -4.63 0.88
CA GLU A 146 9.21 -4.89 -0.14
C GLU A 146 8.23 -3.72 -0.32
N GLU A 147 7.81 -3.49 -1.56
CA GLU A 147 6.62 -2.69 -1.84
C GLU A 147 5.39 -3.42 -1.31
N CYS A 148 4.35 -2.68 -0.92
CA CYS A 148 3.10 -3.28 -0.47
C CYS A 148 1.91 -2.55 -1.09
N TYR A 149 1.13 -3.27 -1.89
CA TYR A 149 -0.16 -2.80 -2.41
C TYR A 149 -1.26 -3.42 -1.55
N ILE A 150 -2.13 -2.59 -0.99
CA ILE A 150 -3.28 -3.03 -0.21
C ILE A 150 -4.50 -2.95 -1.10
N VAL A 151 -4.99 -4.10 -1.55
CA VAL A 151 -6.19 -4.20 -2.39
C VAL A 151 -7.38 -4.46 -1.48
N ASN A 152 -8.35 -3.56 -1.48
CA ASN A 152 -9.62 -3.74 -0.77
C ASN A 152 -10.67 -4.25 -1.75
N LEU A 153 -11.19 -5.45 -1.48
CA LEU A 153 -12.15 -6.13 -2.37
C LEU A 153 -13.55 -5.53 -2.26
N ASN A 154 -13.93 -5.05 -1.08
CA ASN A 154 -15.26 -4.48 -0.83
C ASN A 154 -15.40 -3.07 -1.41
N LYS A 155 -14.31 -2.30 -1.41
CA LYS A 155 -14.31 -0.90 -1.86
C LYS A 155 -13.78 -0.71 -3.28
N GLU A 156 -13.27 -1.79 -3.88
CA GLU A 156 -12.65 -1.80 -5.22
C GLU A 156 -11.54 -0.76 -5.35
N THR A 157 -10.67 -0.69 -4.33
CA THR A 157 -9.58 0.29 -4.25
C THR A 157 -8.24 -0.40 -4.07
N ILE A 158 -7.18 0.22 -4.59
CA ILE A 158 -5.79 -0.15 -4.29
C ILE A 158 -5.14 1.03 -3.60
N PHE A 159 -4.68 0.82 -2.37
CA PHE A 159 -3.92 1.77 -1.57
C PHE A 159 -2.43 1.41 -1.67
N HIS A 160 -1.61 2.39 -2.04
CA HIS A 160 -0.17 2.21 -2.19
C HIS A 160 0.60 3.39 -1.62
N LEU A 161 1.03 3.22 -0.36
CA LEU A 161 2.06 4.05 0.26
C LEU A 161 3.40 3.65 -0.35
N TYR A 162 4.04 4.55 -1.10
CA TYR A 162 5.33 4.23 -1.72
C TYR A 162 6.51 4.62 -0.84
N ASP A 163 6.46 5.76 -0.15
CA ASP A 163 7.49 6.21 0.81
C ASP A 163 6.92 7.31 1.74
N GLU A 164 7.78 8.03 2.47
CA GLU A 164 7.38 9.09 3.40
C GLU A 164 6.75 10.31 2.73
N ARG A 165 6.90 10.48 1.41
CA ARG A 165 6.49 11.68 0.68
C ARG A 165 5.03 11.62 0.29
N GLY A 166 4.53 10.43 -0.06
CA GLY A 166 3.20 10.30 -0.61
C GLY A 166 2.67 8.89 -0.75
N LEU A 167 1.38 8.82 -1.04
CA LEU A 167 0.67 7.58 -1.37
C LEU A 167 -0.28 7.80 -2.53
N ASP A 168 -0.52 6.75 -3.29
CA ASP A 168 -1.48 6.71 -4.38
C ASP A 168 -2.67 5.83 -3.97
N ILE A 169 -3.89 6.28 -4.24
CA ILE A 169 -5.12 5.48 -4.15
C ILE A 169 -5.77 5.45 -5.52
N VAL A 170 -5.98 4.26 -6.07
CA VAL A 170 -6.67 4.07 -7.34
C VAL A 170 -7.90 3.22 -7.13
N SER A 171 -8.93 3.42 -7.95
CA SER A 171 -10.18 2.69 -7.81
C SER A 171 -10.95 2.66 -9.12
N ASN A 172 -11.73 1.59 -9.30
CA ASN A 172 -12.78 1.54 -10.32
C ASN A 172 -14.14 2.01 -9.78
N ASN A 173 -14.22 2.32 -8.48
CA ASN A 173 -15.39 2.86 -7.81
C ASN A 173 -15.20 4.35 -7.55
N GLN A 174 -15.90 5.18 -8.34
CA GLN A 174 -15.79 6.63 -8.26
C GLN A 174 -16.26 7.20 -6.92
N SER A 175 -17.23 6.56 -6.26
CA SER A 175 -17.75 7.01 -4.96
C SER A 175 -16.69 6.91 -3.85
N SER A 176 -15.87 5.85 -3.87
CA SER A 176 -14.74 5.69 -2.93
C SER A 176 -13.73 6.84 -3.07
N LEU A 177 -13.44 7.27 -4.30
CA LEU A 177 -12.52 8.38 -4.56
C LEU A 177 -13.12 9.73 -4.15
N GLN A 178 -14.40 9.98 -4.44
CA GLN A 178 -15.06 11.23 -4.10
C GLN A 178 -15.07 11.49 -2.59
N LEU A 179 -15.33 10.46 -1.77
CA LEU A 179 -15.26 10.55 -0.32
C LEU A 179 -13.90 11.06 0.16
N LEU A 180 -12.82 10.47 -0.36
CA LEU A 180 -11.47 10.87 0.00
C LEU A 180 -11.13 12.27 -0.51
N GLN A 181 -11.56 12.62 -1.71
CA GLN A 181 -11.32 13.94 -2.30
C GLN A 181 -11.92 15.06 -1.46
N GLN A 182 -13.15 14.87 -0.99
CA GLN A 182 -13.84 15.85 -0.16
C GLN A 182 -13.18 15.99 1.21
N LYS A 183 -12.83 14.87 1.86
CA LYS A 183 -12.28 14.89 3.23
C LYS A 183 -10.84 15.37 3.28
N PHE A 184 -10.02 15.01 2.29
CA PHE A 184 -8.57 15.21 2.32
C PHE A 184 -8.09 16.14 1.20
N HIS A 185 -8.94 17.08 0.75
CA HIS A 185 -8.65 18.00 -0.34
C HIS A 185 -7.27 18.67 -0.23
N ASP A 186 -6.94 19.20 0.95
CA ASP A 186 -5.69 19.93 1.21
C ASP A 186 -4.43 19.04 1.19
N TRP A 187 -4.61 17.71 1.18
CA TRP A 187 -3.50 16.75 1.13
C TRP A 187 -3.32 16.17 -0.25
N ILE A 188 -4.20 16.48 -1.22
CA ILE A 188 -4.05 16.01 -2.59
C ILE A 188 -2.88 16.74 -3.23
N LEU A 189 -1.99 15.97 -3.87
CA LEU A 189 -0.93 16.56 -4.67
C LEU A 189 -1.54 17.11 -5.96
N ASP A 190 -1.57 18.44 -6.07
CA ASP A 190 -1.91 19.11 -7.31
C ASP A 190 -0.78 18.91 -8.34
N ILE A 191 -1.00 17.96 -9.25
CA ILE A 191 -0.05 17.62 -10.32
C ILE A 191 0.01 18.75 -11.36
N ASP A 192 -1.10 19.45 -11.61
CA ASP A 192 -1.17 20.52 -12.62
C ASP A 192 -0.42 21.77 -12.14
N ALA A 193 -0.52 22.12 -10.86
CA ALA A 193 0.31 23.16 -10.24
C ALA A 193 1.80 22.77 -10.17
N ALA A 194 2.12 21.49 -9.99
CA ALA A 194 3.50 21.00 -9.96
C ALA A 194 4.17 21.02 -11.35
N CYS A 195 3.42 20.76 -12.43
CA CYS A 195 3.91 20.87 -13.80
C CYS A 195 4.03 22.33 -14.28
N SER A 196 3.25 23.24 -13.72
CA SER A 196 3.26 24.67 -14.08
C SER A 196 4.50 25.45 -13.59
N LYS A 197 5.36 24.85 -12.75
CA LYS A 197 6.63 25.44 -12.30
C LYS A 197 7.83 24.97 -13.13
N LYS A 198 7.78 25.19 -14.44
CA LYS A 198 8.96 25.18 -15.34
C LYS A 198 8.80 26.18 -16.49
N VAL A 199 8.55 27.45 -16.17
CA VAL A 199 8.92 28.57 -17.04
C VAL A 199 9.32 29.73 -16.14
N GLN A 200 10.61 29.81 -15.82
CA GLN A 200 11.28 31.06 -15.51
C GLN A 200 12.74 30.95 -15.91
#